data_AF-A0A2V5Y5H8-F1
#
_entry.id   AF-A0A2V5Y5H8-F1
#
_cell.length_a   1.000
_cell.length_b   1.000
_cell.length_c   1.000
_cell.angle_alpha   90.00
_cell.angle_beta   90.00
_cell.angle_gamma   90.00
#
_symmetry.space_group_name_H-M   'P 1'
#
loop_
_entity.id
_entity.type
_entity.pdbx_description
1 polymer ?
#
loop_
_entity_poly.entity_id
_entity_poly.type
_entity_poly.pdbx_seq_one_letter_code
_entity_poly.pdbx_strand_id
1 'polypeptide(L)' 'MADVANKYAENVPGKFYVDDQCIDCDLCRETAPANFKRNDDGGHSYVYKQPETPEEEGLCKEAMEGCPVEAIGNDGT' A
#
# COMPACT_ATOMS: atom_id res chain seq x y z
N MET A 1 -10.27 -2.86 -7.64
CA MET A 1 -10.05 -3.16 -6.21
C MET A 1 -9.00 -4.25 -6.10
N ALA A 2 -8.04 -4.05 -5.20
CA ALA A 2 -6.87 -4.88 -5.07
C ALA A 2 -7.18 -6.37 -4.83
N ASP A 3 -6.31 -7.24 -5.34
CA ASP A 3 -6.37 -8.68 -5.15
C ASP A 3 -5.17 -9.16 -4.33
N VAL A 4 -5.44 -9.78 -3.18
CA VAL A 4 -4.42 -10.32 -2.28
C VAL A 4 -3.53 -11.37 -2.96
N ALA A 5 -4.03 -12.07 -4.00
CA ALA A 5 -3.27 -13.03 -4.78
C ALA A 5 -2.15 -12.37 -5.61
N ASN A 6 -2.29 -11.07 -5.92
CA ASN A 6 -1.36 -10.31 -6.76
C ASN A 6 -0.50 -9.34 -5.94
N LYS A 7 -0.47 -9.45 -4.60
CA LYS A 7 0.34 -8.57 -3.75
C LYS A 7 1.84 -8.69 -4.07
N TYR A 8 2.52 -7.55 -4.13
CA TYR A 8 3.98 -7.52 -4.26
C TYR A 8 4.66 -8.22 -3.07
N ALA A 9 5.78 -8.90 -3.30
CA ALA A 9 6.49 -9.68 -2.29
C ALA A 9 7.17 -8.79 -1.23
N GLU A 10 7.40 -7.52 -1.56
CA GLU A 10 8.01 -6.47 -0.75
C GLU A 10 7.07 -5.99 0.36
N ASN A 11 5.77 -6.23 0.23
CA ASN A 11 4.82 -5.93 1.30
C ASN A 11 5.19 -6.72 2.56
N VAL A 12 5.32 -6.04 3.70
CA VAL A 12 5.42 -6.74 4.98
C VAL A 12 4.12 -7.48 5.28
N PRO A 13 4.16 -8.68 5.90
CA PRO A 13 2.96 -9.43 6.21
C PRO A 13 1.96 -8.62 7.05
N GLY A 14 0.68 -8.68 6.68
CA GLY A 14 -0.39 -8.05 7.44
C GLY A 14 -1.55 -7.58 6.58
N LYS A 15 -2.38 -6.74 7.20
CA LYS A 15 -3.68 -6.31 6.71
C LYS A 15 -3.58 -5.52 5.40
N PHE A 16 -2.71 -4.52 5.35
CA PHE A 16 -2.56 -3.65 4.18
C PHE A 16 -1.51 -4.22 3.22
N TYR A 17 -1.77 -4.11 1.92
CA TYR A 17 -0.84 -4.51 0.87
C TYR A 17 -1.06 -3.67 -0.39
N VAL A 18 -0.04 -3.62 -1.25
CA VAL A 18 -0.12 -3.11 -2.61
C VAL A 18 0.01 -4.29 -3.59
N ASP A 19 -0.86 -4.35 -4.59
CA ASP A 19 -0.83 -5.37 -5.64
C ASP A 19 -0.23 -4.86 -6.96
N ASP A 20 -0.13 -5.78 -7.92
CA ASP A 20 0.48 -5.55 -9.23
C ASP A 20 -0.25 -4.53 -10.13
N GLN A 21 -1.42 -4.03 -9.71
CA GLN A 21 -2.11 -2.93 -10.38
C GLN A 21 -1.45 -1.57 -10.12
N CYS A 22 -0.50 -1.48 -9.19
CA CYS A 22 0.20 -0.24 -8.86
C CYS A 22 0.85 0.40 -10.09
N ILE A 23 0.59 1.70 -10.30
CA ILE A 23 1.13 2.49 -11.42
C ILE A 23 2.19 3.52 -10.99
N ASP A 24 2.73 3.39 -9.76
CA ASP A 24 3.76 4.28 -9.21
C ASP A 24 3.40 5.78 -9.30
N CYS A 25 2.19 6.12 -8.86
CA CYS A 25 1.67 7.49 -8.87
C CYS A 25 2.05 8.34 -7.64
N ASP A 26 2.85 7.80 -6.73
CA ASP A 26 3.37 8.42 -5.50
C ASP A 26 2.35 8.75 -4.40
N LEU A 27 1.06 8.88 -4.71
CA LEU A 27 0.04 9.37 -3.76
C LEU A 27 0.05 8.65 -2.40
N CYS A 28 0.12 7.31 -2.37
CA CYS A 28 0.16 6.56 -1.12
C CYS A 28 1.39 6.88 -0.24
N ARG A 29 2.52 7.23 -0.86
CA ARG A 29 3.75 7.61 -0.15
C ARG A 29 3.70 9.06 0.34
N GLU A 30 2.92 9.92 -0.31
CA GLU A 30 2.64 11.27 0.18
C GLU A 30 1.63 11.25 1.34
N THR A 31 0.58 10.44 1.23
CA THR A 31 -0.49 10.32 2.25
C THR A 31 -0.02 9.57 3.50
N ALA A 32 0.66 8.43 3.32
CA ALA A 32 1.07 7.55 4.42
C ALA A 32 2.57 7.17 4.33
N PRO A 33 3.49 8.16 4.39
CA PRO A 33 4.94 7.93 4.24
C PRO A 33 5.53 7.01 5.31
N ALA A 34 4.87 6.86 6.46
CA ALA A 34 5.28 5.96 7.53
C ALA A 34 5.00 4.48 7.24
N ASN A 35 4.22 4.17 6.19
CA ASN A 35 3.71 2.84 5.88
C ASN A 35 4.04 2.38 4.45
N PHE A 36 4.15 3.30 3.48
CA PHE A 36 4.41 2.99 2.07
C PHE A 36 5.80 3.47 1.61
N LYS A 37 6.48 2.65 0.81
CA LYS A 37 7.76 2.95 0.15
C LYS A 37 7.71 2.55 -1.31
N ARG A 38 8.66 3.09 -2.07
CA ARG A 38 8.88 2.73 -3.47
C ARG A 38 9.87 1.57 -3.56
N ASN A 39 9.62 0.63 -4.44
CA ASN A 39 10.64 -0.26 -4.99
C ASN A 39 11.22 0.43 -6.24
N ASP A 40 12.45 0.94 -6.15
CA ASP A 40 13.07 1.71 -7.24
C ASP A 40 13.38 0.84 -8.48
N ASP A 41 13.68 -0.45 -8.31
CA ASP A 41 13.96 -1.36 -9.41
C ASP A 41 12.68 -1.83 -10.11
N GLY A 42 11.62 -2.06 -9.33
CA GLY A 42 10.34 -2.60 -9.81
C GLY A 42 9.32 -1.54 -10.24
N GLY A 43 9.54 -0.26 -9.93
CA GLY A 43 8.63 0.82 -10.31
C GLY A 43 7.23 0.67 -9.72
N HIS A 44 7.12 0.39 -8.41
CA HIS A 44 5.85 0.27 -7.70
C HIS A 44 5.99 0.67 -6.23
N SER A 45 4.86 0.94 -5.58
CA SER A 45 4.80 1.10 -4.12
C SER A 45 4.54 -0.24 -3.43
N TYR A 46 4.95 -0.35 -2.17
CA TYR A 46 4.63 -1.47 -1.29
C TYR A 46 4.46 -0.99 0.16
N VAL A 47 3.74 -1.76 0.97
CA VAL A 47 3.62 -1.54 2.41
C VAL A 47 4.90 -2.03 3.10
N TYR A 48 5.75 -1.13 3.56
CA TYR A 48 6.99 -1.50 4.26
C TYR A 48 6.81 -1.63 5.79
N LYS A 49 5.70 -1.10 6.31
CA LYS A 49 5.32 -1.16 7.72
C LYS A 49 3.80 -1.17 7.84
N GLN A 50 3.23 -2.15 8.54
CA GLN A 50 1.80 -2.13 8.89
C GLN A 50 1.53 -1.00 9.89
N PRO A 51 0.32 -0.40 9.89
CA PRO A 51 -0.02 0.62 10.86
C PRO A 51 -0.04 0.05 12.29
N GLU A 52 0.62 0.76 13.21
CA GLU A 52 0.70 0.39 14.64
C GLU A 52 -0.11 1.33 15.53
N THR A 53 -0.60 2.44 14.98
CA THR A 53 -1.42 3.43 15.69
C THR A 53 -2.73 3.73 14.93
N PRO A 54 -3.76 4.24 15.62
CA PRO A 54 -4.99 4.68 14.95
C PRO A 54 -4.78 5.76 13.89
N GLU A 55 -3.76 6.61 14.09
CA GLU A 55 -3.39 7.65 13.12
C GLU A 55 -2.80 7.04 11.85
N GLU A 56 -1.83 6.11 11.98
CA GLU A 56 -1.27 5.39 10.85
C GLU A 56 -2.34 4.57 10.11
N GLU A 57 -3.28 3.94 10.84
CA GLU A 57 -4.38 3.19 10.22
C GLU A 57 -5.32 4.12 9.42
N GLY A 58 -5.59 5.32 9.94
CA GLY A 58 -6.36 6.36 9.24
C GLY A 58 -5.69 6.77 7.92
N LEU A 59 -4.40 7.07 7.95
CA LEU A 59 -3.63 7.45 6.76
C LEU A 59 -3.53 6.30 5.76
N CYS A 60 -3.37 5.05 6.21
CA CYS A 60 -3.37 3.89 5.32
C CYS A 60 -4.73 3.70 4.62
N LYS A 61 -5.85 3.95 5.32
CA LYS A 61 -7.19 3.93 4.71
C LYS A 61 -7.36 5.06 3.71
N GLU A 62 -6.90 6.27 4.03
CA GLU A 62 -6.94 7.41 3.11
C GLU A 62 -6.12 7.13 1.85
N ALA A 63 -4.91 6.58 1.99
CA ALA A 63 -4.07 6.18 0.86
C ALA A 63 -4.77 5.11 0.00
N MET A 64 -5.44 4.14 0.64
CA MET A 64 -6.21 3.09 -0.01
C MET A 64 -7.38 3.65 -0.84
N GLU A 65 -8.20 4.51 -0.22
CA GLU A 65 -9.35 5.16 -0.87
C GLU A 65 -8.91 6.15 -1.97
N GLY A 66 -7.75 6.78 -1.81
CA GLY A 66 -7.18 7.71 -2.79
C GLY A 66 -6.49 7.04 -3.98
N CYS A 67 -6.20 5.73 -3.91
CA CYS A 67 -5.44 5.05 -4.96
C CYS A 67 -6.20 5.10 -6.30
N PRO A 68 -5.66 5.73 -7.36
CA PRO A 68 -6.40 5.97 -8.61
C PRO A 68 -6.73 4.70 -9.40
N VAL A 69 -6.05 3.59 -9.05
CA VAL A 69 -6.21 2.28 -9.66
C VAL A 69 -6.67 1.22 -8.65
N GLU A 70 -7.02 1.66 -7.43
CA GLU A 70 -7.49 0.79 -6.33
C GLU A 70 -6.52 -0.37 -6.00
N ALA A 71 -5.22 -0.17 -6.20
CA ALA A 71 -4.16 -1.18 -6.04
C ALA A 71 -3.77 -1.46 -4.57
N ILE A 72 -4.47 -0.86 -3.62
CA ILE A 72 -4.20 -1.02 -2.19
C ILE A 72 -5.38 -1.76 -1.59
N GLY A 73 -5.11 -2.86 -0.90
CA GLY A 73 -6.10 -3.66 -0.17
C GLY A 73 -5.87 -3.62 1.33
N ASN A 74 -6.89 -4.01 2.10
CA ASN A 74 -6.83 -4.10 3.57
C ASN A 74 -7.40 -5.42 4.14
N ASP A 75 -7.59 -6.41 3.28
CA ASP A 75 -8.00 -7.78 3.57
C ASP A 75 -6.81 -8.75 3.53
N GLY A 76 -5.59 -8.21 3.57
CA GLY A 76 -4.35 -8.96 3.53
C GLY A 76 -4.21 -9.89 4.73
N THR A 77 -3.86 -11.13 4.42
CA THR A 77 -3.31 -12.13 5.34
C THR A 77 -2.23 -12.94 4.62
#